data_AF-A0A934WFC3-F1
#
_entry.id   AF-A0A934WFC3-F1
#
_cell.length_a   1.000
_cell.length_b   1.000
_cell.length_c   1.000
_cell.angle_alpha   90.00
_cell.angle_beta   90.00
_cell.angle_gamma   90.00
#
_symmetry.space_group_name_H-M   'P 1'
#
loop_
_entity.id
_entity.type
_entity.pdbx_description
1 polymer ?
#
loop_
_entity_poly.entity_id
_entity_poly.type
_entity_poly.pdbx_seq_one_letter_code
_entity_poly.pdbx_strand_id
1 'polypeptide(L)'
;MMMTTQLTTEPESKTTKVCLSDYGLSPRMTISEVIAAVEKLKNSIGEKKFRPTAKTVYHNLNQMNPGTSFDWMKFFTGYKIEVFLVVAHRYIVEHMNYEFSNDYSTIRRIF
;
A
#
# COMPACT_ATOMS: atom_id res chain seq x y z
N MET A 1 -13.24 -21.73 -46.97
CA MET A 1 -12.05 -21.45 -46.13
C MET A 1 -12.50 -20.54 -45.00
N MET A 2 -12.58 -21.06 -43.77
CA MET A 2 -12.90 -20.24 -42.60
C MET A 2 -11.59 -19.89 -41.90
N MET A 3 -11.28 -18.60 -41.82
CA MET A 3 -10.14 -18.11 -41.03
C MET A 3 -10.58 -18.01 -39.57
N THR A 4 -9.98 -18.82 -38.71
CA THR A 4 -10.17 -18.75 -37.26
C THR A 4 -9.26 -17.66 -36.72
N THR A 5 -9.83 -16.51 -36.34
CA THR A 5 -9.09 -15.46 -35.64
C THR A 5 -8.72 -15.98 -34.26
N GLN A 6 -7.42 -16.16 -34.00
CA GLN A 6 -6.91 -16.47 -32.66
C GLN A 6 -7.07 -15.23 -31.78
N LEU A 7 -7.84 -15.37 -30.71
CA LEU A 7 -7.93 -14.41 -29.62
C LEU A 7 -6.59 -14.48 -28.86
N THR A 8 -5.68 -13.55 -29.10
CA THR A 8 -4.52 -13.33 -28.22
C THR A 8 -5.04 -12.81 -26.88
N THR A 9 -5.19 -13.71 -25.92
CA THR A 9 -5.24 -13.35 -24.49
C THR A 9 -3.88 -12.75 -24.13
N GLU A 10 -3.86 -11.45 -23.84
CA GLU A 10 -2.74 -10.78 -23.18
C GLU A 10 -2.33 -11.57 -21.93
N PRO A 11 -1.04 -11.69 -21.61
CA PRO A 11 -0.62 -12.32 -20.38
C PRO A 11 -1.16 -11.47 -19.23
N GLU A 12 -2.11 -12.03 -18.46
CA GLU A 12 -2.57 -11.47 -17.21
C GLU A 12 -1.33 -11.05 -16.41
N SER A 13 -1.15 -9.74 -16.26
CA SER A 13 -0.19 -9.17 -15.33
C SER A 13 -0.38 -9.94 -14.02
N LYS A 14 0.65 -10.65 -13.56
CA LYS A 14 0.64 -11.32 -12.26
C LYS A 14 0.58 -10.25 -11.19
N THR A 15 -0.60 -9.69 -10.97
CA THR A 15 -0.89 -8.78 -9.88
C THR A 15 -0.78 -9.64 -8.64
N THR A 16 0.37 -9.57 -7.97
CA THR A 16 0.57 -10.16 -6.66
C THR A 16 -0.47 -9.50 -5.75
N LYS A 17 -1.58 -10.22 -5.51
CA LYS A 17 -2.68 -9.72 -4.70
C LYS A 17 -2.16 -9.49 -3.28
N VAL A 18 -2.11 -8.24 -2.85
CA VAL A 18 -1.67 -7.88 -1.50
C VAL A 18 -2.80 -8.19 -0.54
N CYS A 19 -2.47 -8.91 0.54
CA CYS A 19 -3.41 -9.17 1.62
C CYS A 19 -2.94 -8.47 2.89
N LEU A 20 -3.74 -7.53 3.43
CA LEU A 20 -3.38 -6.80 4.65
C LEU A 20 -3.10 -7.72 5.85
N SER A 21 -3.78 -8.86 5.92
CA SER A 21 -3.61 -9.84 7.01
C SER A 21 -2.19 -10.40 7.08
N ASP A 22 -1.49 -10.50 5.95
CA ASP A 22 -0.12 -11.02 5.89
C ASP A 22 0.87 -10.08 6.62
N TYR A 23 0.46 -8.82 6.80
CA TYR A 23 1.18 -7.78 7.51
C TYR A 23 0.57 -7.48 8.88
N GLY A 24 -0.36 -8.32 9.34
CA GLY A 24 -1.08 -8.13 10.59
C GLY A 24 -1.96 -6.88 10.60
N LEU A 25 -2.44 -6.42 9.44
CA LEU A 25 -3.31 -5.26 9.28
C LEU A 25 -4.75 -5.68 8.97
N SER A 26 -5.70 -4.81 9.32
CA SER A 26 -7.12 -4.98 8.99
C SER A 26 -7.75 -3.62 8.67
N PRO A 27 -8.66 -3.54 7.67
CA PRO A 27 -9.36 -2.30 7.33
C PRO A 27 -10.16 -1.67 8.50
N ARG A 28 -10.43 -2.46 9.55
CA ARG A 28 -11.21 -2.04 10.72
C ARG A 28 -10.34 -1.66 11.92
N MET A 29 -9.01 -1.60 11.75
CA MET A 29 -8.12 -1.23 12.84
C MET A 29 -8.39 0.19 13.32
N THR A 30 -8.45 0.33 14.64
CA THR A 30 -8.44 1.61 15.35
C THR A 30 -7.06 2.25 15.27
N ILE A 31 -6.99 3.57 15.54
CA ILE A 31 -5.71 4.31 15.61
C ILE A 31 -4.72 3.61 16.54
N SER A 32 -5.17 3.18 17.73
CA SER A 32 -4.31 2.51 18.72
C SER A 32 -3.73 1.20 18.21
N GLU A 33 -4.52 0.39 17.49
CA GLU A 33 -4.05 -0.88 16.90
C GLU A 33 -3.02 -0.64 15.80
N VAL A 34 -3.23 0.38 14.96
CA VAL A 34 -2.26 0.71 13.91
C VAL A 34 -0.97 1.27 14.51
N ILE A 35 -1.03 2.08 15.57
CA ILE A 35 0.16 2.55 16.30
C ILE A 35 0.95 1.35 16.86
N ALA A 36 0.25 0.38 17.45
CA ALA A 36 0.89 -0.84 17.95
C ALA A 36 1.56 -1.64 16.82
N ALA A 37 0.92 -1.75 15.65
CA ALA A 37 1.51 -2.39 14.48
C ALA A 37 2.77 -1.67 13.97
N VAL A 38 2.77 -0.33 13.96
CA VAL A 38 3.95 0.49 13.62
C VAL A 38 5.11 0.23 14.57
N GLU A 39 4.87 0.28 15.89
CA GLU A 39 5.93 0.06 16.87
C GLU A 39 6.44 -1.39 16.84
N LYS A 40 5.55 -2.38 16.66
CA LYS A 40 5.94 -3.79 16.48
C LYS A 40 6.85 -3.96 15.26
N LEU A 41 6.48 -3.39 14.11
CA LEU A 41 7.29 -3.47 12.91
C LEU A 41 8.65 -2.79 13.09
N LYS A 42 8.64 -1.57 13.63
CA LYS A 42 9.85 -0.79 13.91
C LYS A 42 10.81 -1.54 14.83
N ASN A 43 10.30 -2.25 15.84
CA ASN A 43 11.10 -3.11 16.72
C ASN A 43 11.65 -4.35 16.01
N SER A 44 10.89 -4.94 15.08
CA SER A 44 11.31 -6.13 14.31
C SER A 44 12.43 -5.82 13.30
N ILE A 45 12.24 -4.82 12.45
CA ILE A 45 13.19 -4.53 11.35
C ILE A 45 14.30 -3.54 11.77
N GLY A 46 14.12 -2.88 12.91
CA GLY A 46 15.01 -1.85 13.43
C GLY A 46 14.76 -0.47 12.83
N GLU A 47 14.95 0.55 13.67
CA GLU A 47 14.65 1.94 13.36
C GLU A 47 15.42 2.48 12.13
N LYS A 48 16.67 2.04 11.94
CA LYS A 48 17.50 2.44 10.80
C LYS A 48 16.92 2.01 9.45
N LYS A 49 16.22 0.87 9.39
CA LYS A 49 15.54 0.40 8.17
C LYS A 49 14.15 1.01 8.03
N PHE A 50 13.44 1.20 9.15
CA PHE A 50 12.09 1.73 9.16
C PHE A 50 12.01 3.20 8.75
N ARG A 51 12.80 4.08 9.40
CA ARG A 51 12.67 5.55 9.28
C ARG A 51 12.76 6.08 7.84
N PRO A 52 13.74 5.67 7.00
CA PRO A 52 13.86 6.20 5.65
C PRO A 52 12.61 5.93 4.81
N THR A 53 12.13 4.69 4.82
CA THR A 53 10.92 4.31 4.07
C THR A 53 9.68 5.00 4.61
N ALA A 54 9.51 5.06 5.94
CA ALA A 54 8.38 5.77 6.54
C ALA A 54 8.34 7.25 6.12
N LYS A 55 9.48 7.95 6.15
CA LYS A 55 9.56 9.35 5.69
C LYS A 55 9.14 9.50 4.23
N THR A 56 9.59 8.60 3.35
CA THR A 56 9.18 8.62 1.94
C THR A 56 7.68 8.41 1.78
N VAL A 57 7.08 7.48 2.53
CA VAL A 57 5.63 7.23 2.50
C VAL A 57 4.86 8.49 2.90
N TYR A 58 5.16 9.07 4.06
CA TYR A 58 4.50 10.31 4.52
C TYR A 58 4.69 11.46 3.52
N HIS A 59 5.90 11.64 2.98
CA HIS A 59 6.16 12.68 1.99
C HIS A 59 5.29 12.49 0.75
N ASN A 60 5.27 11.29 0.17
CA ASN A 60 4.50 11.00 -1.04
C ASN A 60 3.00 11.23 -0.81
N LEU A 61 2.45 10.74 0.30
CA LEU A 61 1.03 10.88 0.62
C LEU A 61 0.63 12.35 0.84
N ASN A 62 1.47 13.13 1.54
CA ASN A 62 1.24 14.57 1.75
C ASN A 62 1.24 15.38 0.44
N GLN A 63 1.99 14.94 -0.58
CA GLN A 63 2.09 15.63 -1.88
C GLN A 63 1.01 15.21 -2.88
N MET A 64 0.19 14.20 -2.57
CA MET A 64 -0.89 13.78 -3.47
C MET A 64 -1.92 14.88 -3.63
N ASN A 65 -2.35 15.17 -4.86
CA ASN A 65 -3.49 16.07 -5.09
C ASN A 65 -4.82 15.33 -4.90
N PRO A 66 -5.90 16.02 -4.49
CA PRO A 66 -7.23 15.44 -4.48
C PRO A 66 -7.61 14.81 -5.82
N GLY A 67 -8.27 13.64 -5.79
CA GLY A 67 -8.66 12.89 -6.98
C GLY A 67 -7.53 12.08 -7.63
N THR A 68 -6.29 12.15 -7.14
CA THR A 68 -5.16 11.38 -7.67
C THR A 68 -5.00 10.03 -6.97
N SER A 69 -4.37 9.10 -7.68
CA SER A 69 -4.02 7.77 -7.18
C SER A 69 -2.51 7.54 -7.25
N PHE A 70 -1.98 6.86 -6.25
CA PHE A 70 -0.57 6.50 -6.14
C PHE A 70 -0.42 4.97 -6.21
N ASP A 71 0.13 4.50 -7.33
CA ASP A 71 0.52 3.10 -7.54
C ASP A 71 1.88 2.85 -6.88
N TRP A 72 1.83 2.40 -5.64
CA TRP A 72 2.99 2.26 -4.78
C TRP A 72 3.81 1.00 -5.10
N MET A 73 3.21 -0.02 -5.73
CA MET A 73 3.88 -1.29 -6.04
C MET A 73 5.10 -1.10 -6.93
N LYS A 74 5.12 -0.03 -7.75
CA LYS A 74 6.27 0.35 -8.58
C LYS A 74 7.47 0.90 -7.80
N PHE A 75 7.27 1.37 -6.57
CA PHE A 75 8.27 2.12 -5.81
C PHE A 75 8.78 1.37 -4.57
N PHE A 76 8.00 0.44 -4.03
CA PHE A 76 8.33 -0.30 -2.81
C PHE A 76 8.46 -1.80 -3.09
N THR A 77 9.60 -2.37 -2.67
CA THR A 77 9.92 -3.80 -2.84
C THR A 77 10.55 -4.38 -1.58
N GLY A 78 10.43 -5.70 -1.41
CA GLY A 78 10.97 -6.43 -0.25
C GLY A 78 10.41 -5.91 1.07
N TYR A 79 11.27 -5.72 2.08
CA TYR A 79 10.87 -5.23 3.41
C TYR A 79 10.16 -3.87 3.37
N LYS A 80 10.38 -3.07 2.31
CA LYS A 80 9.77 -1.74 2.18
C LYS A 80 8.26 -1.82 1.93
N ILE A 81 7.75 -2.94 1.42
CA ILE A 81 6.31 -3.16 1.21
C ILE A 81 5.59 -3.18 2.56
N GLU A 82 6.10 -3.95 3.53
CA GLU A 82 5.52 -4.03 4.87
C GLU A 82 5.56 -2.66 5.56
N VAL A 83 6.68 -1.93 5.47
CA VAL A 83 6.77 -0.57 6.01
C VAL A 83 5.78 0.36 5.32
N PHE A 84 5.66 0.28 3.99
CA PHE A 84 4.70 1.08 3.24
C PHE A 84 3.27 0.82 3.72
N LEU A 85 2.85 -0.45 3.78
CA LEU A 85 1.47 -0.80 4.14
C LEU A 85 1.12 -0.34 5.55
N VAL A 86 1.99 -0.61 6.53
CA VAL A 86 1.73 -0.22 7.93
C VAL A 86 1.72 1.30 8.10
N VAL A 87 2.64 2.03 7.47
CA VAL A 87 2.71 3.49 7.56
C VAL A 87 1.57 4.16 6.79
N ALA A 88 1.24 3.67 5.60
CA ALA A 88 0.14 4.19 4.81
C ALA A 88 -1.21 3.93 5.49
N HIS A 89 -1.40 2.76 6.08
CA HIS A 89 -2.61 2.46 6.84
C HIS A 89 -2.76 3.39 8.05
N ARG A 90 -1.67 3.68 8.76
CA ARG A 90 -1.68 4.70 9.82
C ARG A 90 -2.12 6.05 9.27
N TYR A 91 -1.48 6.48 8.19
CA TYR A 91 -1.74 7.77 7.59
C TYR A 91 -3.20 7.91 7.14
N ILE A 92 -3.78 6.89 6.50
CA ILE A 92 -5.19 6.85 6.09
C ILE A 92 -6.14 6.96 7.29
N VAL A 93 -5.85 6.27 8.38
CA VAL A 93 -6.70 6.34 9.59
C VAL A 93 -6.59 7.73 10.25
N GLU A 94 -5.40 8.36 10.22
CA GLU A 94 -5.19 9.73 10.71
C GLU A 94 -5.82 10.79 9.77
N HIS A 95 -5.83 10.53 8.47
CA HIS A 95 -6.27 11.44 7.41
C HIS A 95 -7.39 10.76 6.63
N MET A 96 -8.64 10.93 7.07
CA MET A 96 -9.86 10.29 6.54
C MET A 96 -10.21 10.66 5.08
N ASN A 97 -9.30 11.29 4.35
CA ASN A 97 -9.41 11.67 2.95
C ASN A 97 -8.55 10.80 2.02
N TYR A 98 -8.08 9.66 2.51
CA TYR A 98 -7.34 8.67 1.73
C TYR A 98 -7.99 7.29 1.85
N GLU A 99 -7.85 6.46 0.83
CA GLU A 99 -8.29 5.06 0.87
C GLU A 99 -7.39 4.17 0.02
N PHE A 100 -7.32 2.89 0.38
CA PHE A 100 -6.73 1.87 -0.50
C PHE A 100 -7.73 1.45 -1.58
N SER A 101 -7.22 1.07 -2.76
CA SER A 101 -8.01 0.26 -3.69
C SER A 101 -8.34 -1.12 -3.10
N ASN A 102 -9.36 -1.79 -3.63
CA ASN A 102 -9.84 -3.08 -3.13
C ASN A 102 -8.78 -4.19 -3.13
N ASP A 103 -7.83 -4.12 -4.04
CA ASP A 103 -6.69 -5.03 -4.18
C ASP A 103 -5.43 -4.54 -3.45
N TYR A 104 -5.55 -3.41 -2.74
CA TYR A 104 -4.49 -2.70 -2.05
C TYR A 104 -3.32 -2.26 -2.95
N SER A 105 -3.42 -2.31 -4.27
CA SER A 105 -2.33 -1.95 -5.20
C SER A 105 -2.08 -0.45 -5.30
N THR A 106 -3.08 0.36 -4.94
CA THR A 106 -3.01 1.82 -5.03
C THR A 106 -3.61 2.48 -3.79
N ILE A 107 -3.20 3.73 -3.55
CA ILE A 107 -3.86 4.64 -2.59
C ILE A 107 -4.48 5.79 -3.38
N ARG A 108 -5.72 6.14 -3.08
CA ARG A 108 -6.42 7.29 -3.64
C ARG A 108 -6.57 8.39 -2.60
N ARG A 109 -6.32 9.64 -2.98
CA ARG A 109 -6.72 10.82 -2.18
C ARG A 109 -8.10 11.28 -2.64
N ILE A 110 -9.07 11.27 -1.75
CA ILE A 110 -10.48 11.54 -2.06
C ILE A 110 -10.74 13.04 -2.19
N PHE A 111 -10.26 13.86 -1.24
CA PHE A 111 -10.47 15.31 -1.19
C PHE A 111 -9.26 16.08 -0.61
#